data_AF-V4QHP4-F1
#
_entry.id   AF-V4QHP4-F1
#
_cell.length_a   1.000
_cell.length_b   1.000
_cell.length_c   1.000
_cell.angle_alpha   90.00
_cell.angle_beta   90.00
_cell.angle_gamma   90.00
#
_symmetry.space_group_name_H-M   'P 1'
#
loop_
_entity.id
_entity.type
_entity.pdbx_description
1 polymer ?
#
loop_
_entity_poly.entity_id
_entity_poly.type
_entity_poly.pdbx_seq_one_letter_code
_entity_poly.pdbx_strand_id
1 'polypeptide(L)'
;MTVKQKKLALILGTLLLGIGLLIAAGLWVRDAPERRAREQTAHEVSSAKALVRRRLPNPETATFWNVRAGYGEVCGYVRTKDTSGGETPYTHFRVVEGRAELRSDFETQPIEVFDRWDKALTSCILMGEAIPDDE
;
A
#
# COMPACT_ATOMS: atom_id res chain seq x y z
N MET A 1 -20.05 -51.17 33.95
CA MET A 1 -19.81 -49.71 33.80
C MET A 1 -21.03 -48.96 34.33
N THR A 2 -20.87 -48.20 35.42
CA THR A 2 -22.00 -47.58 36.15
C THR A 2 -22.43 -46.25 35.50
N VAL A 3 -23.72 -45.90 35.63
CA VAL A 3 -24.34 -44.70 35.02
C VAL A 3 -23.58 -43.39 35.33
N LYS A 4 -22.85 -43.33 36.45
CA LYS A 4 -21.98 -42.18 36.82
C LYS A 4 -20.79 -41.99 35.87
N GLN A 5 -20.18 -43.06 35.35
CA GLN A 5 -19.03 -42.94 34.43
C GLN A 5 -19.44 -42.43 33.04
N LYS A 6 -20.65 -42.75 32.56
CA LYS A 6 -21.16 -42.24 31.28
C LYS A 6 -21.42 -40.73 31.32
N LYS A 7 -21.91 -40.20 32.44
CA LYS A 7 -22.15 -38.75 32.61
C LYS A 7 -20.85 -37.95 32.66
N LEU A 8 -19.80 -38.49 33.29
CA LEU A 8 -18.50 -37.82 33.39
C LEU A 8 -17.82 -37.70 32.01
N ALA A 9 -17.88 -38.75 31.19
CA ALA A 9 -17.31 -38.76 29.85
C ALA A 9 -18.02 -37.77 28.89
N LEU A 10 -19.35 -37.62 29.03
CA LEU A 10 -20.12 -36.69 28.21
C LEU A 10 -19.77 -35.22 28.50
N ILE A 11 -19.54 -34.88 29.78
CA ILE A 11 -19.18 -33.52 30.21
C ILE A 11 -17.75 -33.19 29.79
N LEU A 12 -16.81 -34.14 29.94
CA LEU A 12 -15.42 -33.92 29.51
C LEU A 12 -15.33 -33.73 27.98
N GLY A 13 -16.10 -34.52 27.21
CA GLY A 13 -16.13 -34.42 25.76
C GLY A 13 -16.67 -33.08 25.24
N THR A 14 -17.71 -32.54 25.88
CA THR A 14 -18.27 -31.22 25.51
C THR A 14 -17.33 -30.07 25.89
N LEU A 15 -16.62 -30.18 27.01
CA LEU A 15 -15.64 -29.17 27.42
C LEU A 15 -14.46 -29.07 26.43
N LEU A 16 -13.94 -30.23 25.99
CA LEU A 16 -12.84 -30.29 25.02
C LEU A 16 -13.25 -29.78 23.63
N LEU A 17 -14.46 -30.10 23.18
CA LEU A 17 -15.04 -29.56 21.93
C LEU A 17 -15.21 -28.04 21.99
N GLY A 18 -15.66 -27.50 23.13
CA GLY A 18 -15.80 -26.06 23.34
C GLY A 18 -14.47 -25.30 23.27
N ILE A 19 -13.42 -25.84 23.88
CA ILE A 19 -12.07 -25.24 23.85
C ILE A 19 -11.47 -25.28 22.44
N GLY A 20 -11.63 -26.39 21.71
CA GLY A 20 -11.16 -26.51 20.33
C GLY A 20 -11.80 -25.49 19.38
N LEU A 21 -13.09 -25.20 19.56
CA LEU A 21 -13.82 -24.20 18.76
C LEU A 21 -13.34 -22.76 19.03
N LEU A 22 -12.99 -22.44 20.27
CA LEU A 22 -12.47 -21.11 20.65
C LEU A 22 -11.07 -20.86 20.10
N ILE A 23 -10.20 -21.87 20.05
CA ILE A 23 -8.85 -21.76 19.48
C ILE A 23 -8.92 -21.57 17.96
N ALA A 24 -9.78 -22.34 17.28
CA ALA A 24 -10.01 -22.17 15.85
C ALA A 24 -10.54 -20.75 15.56
N ALA A 25 -11.59 -20.29 16.25
CA ALA A 25 -12.13 -18.95 16.06
C ALA A 25 -11.11 -17.83 16.31
N GLY A 26 -10.23 -17.98 17.30
CA GLY A 26 -9.19 -17.00 17.61
C GLY A 26 -8.10 -16.85 16.54
N LEU A 27 -7.79 -17.91 15.79
CA LEU A 27 -6.80 -17.88 14.71
C LEU A 27 -7.31 -17.18 13.44
N TRP A 28 -8.59 -17.35 13.10
CA TRP A 28 -9.19 -16.72 11.91
C TRP A 28 -9.39 -15.20 12.06
N VAL A 29 -9.53 -14.69 13.29
CA VAL A 29 -9.78 -13.26 13.53
C VAL A 29 -8.51 -12.40 13.40
N ARG A 30 -7.31 -12.97 13.59
CA ARG A 30 -6.05 -12.22 13.54
C ARG A 30 -5.59 -11.87 12.12
N ASP A 31 -5.89 -12.69 11.12
CA ASP A 31 -5.45 -12.45 9.74
C ASP A 31 -6.35 -11.48 8.97
N ALA A 32 -7.62 -11.36 9.38
CA ALA A 32 -8.59 -10.48 8.73
C ALA A 32 -8.19 -8.99 8.68
N PRO A 33 -7.68 -8.36 9.76
CA PRO A 33 -7.28 -6.94 9.71
C PRO A 33 -6.07 -6.68 8.80
N GLU A 34 -5.05 -7.56 8.80
CA GLU A 34 -3.86 -7.38 7.95
C GLU A 34 -4.20 -7.48 6.46
N ARG A 35 -5.09 -8.42 6.09
CA ARG A 35 -5.55 -8.56 4.70
C ARG A 35 -6.28 -7.30 4.23
N ARG A 36 -7.20 -6.78 5.03
CA ARG A 36 -7.94 -5.56 4.71
C ARG A 36 -7.02 -4.35 4.56
N ALA A 37 -6.01 -4.23 5.44
CA ALA A 37 -5.03 -3.15 5.34
C ALA A 37 -4.26 -3.23 4.01
N ARG A 38 -3.79 -4.42 3.60
CA ARG A 38 -3.10 -4.61 2.32
C ARG A 38 -3.99 -4.31 1.11
N GLU A 39 -5.23 -4.79 1.13
CA GLU A 39 -6.20 -4.52 0.07
C GLU A 39 -6.50 -3.02 -0.05
N GLN A 40 -6.64 -2.33 1.08
CA GLN A 40 -6.84 -0.89 1.11
C GLN A 40 -5.63 -0.15 0.55
N THR A 41 -4.41 -0.48 1.00
CA THR A 41 -3.17 0.12 0.47
C THR A 41 -3.04 -0.10 -1.04
N ALA A 42 -3.33 -1.31 -1.52
CA ALA A 42 -3.30 -1.62 -2.96
C ALA A 42 -4.31 -0.77 -3.75
N HIS A 43 -5.52 -0.56 -3.21
CA HIS A 43 -6.52 0.30 -3.82
C HIS A 43 -6.09 1.78 -3.83
N GLU A 44 -5.52 2.27 -2.74
CA GLU A 44 -4.97 3.64 -2.62
C GLU A 44 -3.86 3.88 -3.64
N VAL A 45 -2.92 2.94 -3.75
CA VAL A 45 -1.82 3.00 -4.73
C VAL A 45 -2.34 2.95 -6.16
N SER A 46 -3.28 2.06 -6.46
CA SER A 46 -3.91 1.98 -7.79
C SER A 46 -4.60 3.29 -8.17
N SER A 47 -5.36 3.87 -7.24
CA SER A 47 -6.02 5.17 -7.42
C SER A 47 -5.03 6.30 -7.64
N ALA A 48 -3.91 6.31 -6.89
CA ALA A 48 -2.83 7.28 -7.04
C ALA A 48 -2.15 7.18 -8.41
N LYS A 49 -1.78 5.96 -8.86
CA LYS A 49 -1.22 5.72 -10.20
C LYS A 49 -2.16 6.23 -11.30
N ALA A 50 -3.47 6.03 -11.15
CA ALA A 50 -4.46 6.54 -12.10
C ALA A 50 -4.57 8.08 -12.13
N LEU A 51 -4.41 8.75 -10.97
CA LEU A 51 -4.32 10.21 -10.90
C LEU A 51 -3.06 10.74 -11.58
N VAL A 52 -1.92 10.08 -11.37
CA VAL A 52 -0.66 10.44 -12.03
C VAL A 52 -0.76 10.27 -13.53
N ARG A 53 -1.23 9.11 -14.02
CA ARG A 53 -1.39 8.84 -15.46
C ARG A 53 -2.17 9.95 -16.17
N ARG A 54 -3.26 10.44 -15.57
CA ARG A 54 -4.07 11.54 -16.14
C ARG A 54 -3.33 12.86 -16.34
N ARG A 55 -2.17 13.04 -15.69
CA ARG A 55 -1.33 14.24 -15.82
C ARG A 55 -0.13 14.04 -16.76
N LEU A 56 0.12 12.82 -17.21
CA LEU A 56 1.23 12.50 -18.10
C LEU A 56 0.84 12.73 -19.58
N PRO A 57 1.79 13.12 -20.44
CA PRO A 57 1.51 13.31 -21.87
C PRO A 57 1.20 12.00 -22.59
N ASN A 58 1.77 10.88 -22.15
CA ASN A 58 1.51 9.54 -22.68
C ASN A 58 1.24 8.54 -21.52
N PRO A 59 0.01 8.48 -20.99
CA PRO A 59 -0.31 7.66 -19.82
C PRO A 59 -0.03 6.15 -19.99
N GLU A 60 -0.10 5.63 -21.21
CA GLU A 60 0.06 4.22 -21.54
C GLU A 60 1.51 3.73 -21.47
N THR A 61 2.48 4.63 -21.62
CA THR A 61 3.92 4.32 -21.44
C THR A 61 4.41 4.52 -20.01
N ALA A 62 3.51 4.86 -19.08
CA ALA A 62 3.89 5.19 -17.72
C ALA A 62 4.34 3.94 -16.92
N THR A 63 5.60 3.94 -16.51
CA THR A 63 6.17 2.96 -15.58
C THR A 63 6.38 3.61 -14.22
N PHE A 64 5.99 2.90 -13.16
CA PHE A 64 6.10 3.35 -11.77
C PHE A 64 7.01 2.39 -11.01
N TRP A 65 7.89 2.89 -10.15
CA TRP A 65 8.76 2.05 -9.32
C TRP A 65 9.07 2.72 -7.98
N ASN A 66 9.55 1.92 -7.02
CA ASN A 66 9.90 2.37 -5.67
C ASN A 66 8.72 3.11 -5.00
N VAL A 67 7.50 2.60 -5.21
CA VAL A 67 6.27 3.23 -4.72
C VAL A 67 6.18 3.07 -3.20
N ARG A 68 5.84 4.16 -2.51
CA ARG A 68 5.59 4.21 -1.07
C ARG A 68 4.17 4.69 -0.79
N ALA A 69 3.54 4.14 0.23
CA ALA A 69 2.24 4.59 0.71
C ALA A 69 2.24 4.72 2.24
N GLY A 70 1.57 5.75 2.75
CA GLY A 70 1.41 5.95 4.18
C GLY A 70 0.93 7.35 4.52
N TYR A 71 0.30 7.50 5.70
CA TYR A 71 -0.14 8.80 6.22
C TYR A 71 -1.05 9.60 5.27
N GLY A 72 -1.84 8.92 4.42
CA GLY A 72 -2.73 9.56 3.45
C GLY A 72 -2.04 10.07 2.18
N GLU A 73 -0.79 9.64 1.94
CA GLU A 73 0.02 10.00 0.78
C GLU A 73 0.55 8.76 0.05
N VAL A 74 0.67 8.85 -1.27
CA VAL A 74 1.40 7.89 -2.11
C VAL A 74 2.45 8.62 -2.93
N CYS A 75 3.70 8.16 -2.88
CA CYS A 75 4.80 8.75 -3.64
C CYS A 75 5.66 7.68 -4.31
N GLY A 76 6.52 8.11 -5.21
CA GLY A 76 7.49 7.22 -5.86
C GLY A 76 8.03 7.84 -7.13
N TYR A 77 8.52 6.98 -8.00
CA TYR A 77 9.11 7.39 -9.26
C TYR A 77 8.19 7.07 -10.42
N VAL A 78 8.29 7.89 -11.47
CA VAL A 78 7.54 7.70 -12.70
C VAL A 78 8.44 7.99 -13.89
N ARG A 79 8.30 7.21 -14.95
CA ARG A 79 8.87 7.44 -16.27
C ARG A 79 7.77 7.29 -17.28
N THR A 80 7.76 8.13 -18.29
CA THR A 80 6.82 8.10 -19.40
C THR A 80 7.43 8.78 -20.60
N LYS A 81 6.90 8.47 -21.78
CA LYS A 81 7.29 9.12 -23.02
C LYS A 81 6.37 10.31 -23.31
N ASP A 82 6.81 11.21 -24.16
CA ASP A 82 5.94 12.21 -24.77
C ASP A 82 5.26 11.65 -26.03
N THR A 83 4.45 12.48 -26.69
CA THR A 83 3.72 12.08 -27.91
C THR A 83 4.63 11.80 -29.10
N SER A 84 5.90 12.21 -29.06
CA SER A 84 6.91 11.92 -30.09
C SER A 84 7.71 10.65 -29.79
N GLY A 85 7.51 10.04 -28.62
CA GLY A 85 8.25 8.86 -28.15
C GLY A 85 9.54 9.20 -27.40
N GLY A 86 9.83 10.47 -27.13
CA GLY A 86 10.95 10.92 -26.31
C GLY A 86 10.67 10.73 -24.82
N GLU A 87 11.69 10.52 -24.00
CA GLU A 87 11.52 10.42 -22.54
C GLU A 87 11.15 11.79 -21.95
N THR A 88 10.15 11.81 -21.07
CA THR A 88 9.77 13.03 -20.35
C THR A 88 10.74 13.36 -19.22
N PRO A 89 10.80 14.63 -18.79
CA PRO A 89 11.66 15.02 -17.67
C PRO A 89 11.09 14.59 -16.31
N TYR A 90 9.84 14.14 -16.21
CA TYR A 90 9.24 13.73 -14.94
C TYR A 90 9.92 12.49 -14.40
N THR A 91 10.37 12.56 -13.15
CA THR A 91 11.10 11.50 -12.46
C THR A 91 10.38 11.04 -11.20
N HIS A 92 9.60 11.94 -10.58
CA HIS A 92 8.95 11.70 -9.29
C HIS A 92 7.48 12.11 -9.31
N PHE A 93 6.69 11.44 -8.48
CA PHE A 93 5.30 11.79 -8.24
C PHE A 93 4.96 11.75 -6.75
N ARG A 94 3.96 12.54 -6.38
CA ARG A 94 3.34 12.53 -5.06
C ARG A 94 1.83 12.72 -5.20
N VAL A 95 1.05 11.92 -4.49
CA VAL A 95 -0.41 12.02 -4.45
C VAL A 95 -0.85 12.21 -3.00
N VAL A 96 -1.42 13.37 -2.72
CA VAL A 96 -1.96 13.74 -1.40
C VAL A 96 -3.36 14.31 -1.60
N GLU A 97 -4.31 13.90 -0.77
CA GLU A 97 -5.69 14.39 -0.81
C GLU A 97 -6.32 14.33 -2.23
N GLY A 98 -6.01 13.28 -2.99
CA GLY A 98 -6.52 13.07 -4.35
C GLY A 98 -5.89 13.96 -5.43
N ARG A 99 -4.81 14.68 -5.14
CA ARG A 99 -4.10 15.54 -6.09
C ARG A 99 -2.73 14.94 -6.42
N ALA A 100 -2.48 14.72 -7.71
CA ALA A 100 -1.17 14.29 -8.19
C ALA A 100 -0.27 15.49 -8.49
N GLU A 101 0.93 15.47 -7.94
CA GLU A 101 2.02 16.41 -8.15
C GLU A 101 3.17 15.67 -8.85
N LEU A 102 3.77 16.28 -9.87
CA LEU A 102 4.84 15.71 -10.68
C LEU A 102 6.04 16.64 -10.64
N ARG A 103 7.25 16.06 -10.58
CA ARG A 103 8.49 16.84 -10.64
C ARG A 103 9.55 16.17 -11.48
N SER A 104 10.46 16.99 -11.98
CA SER A 104 11.66 16.59 -12.70
C SER A 104 12.91 16.81 -11.86
N ASP A 105 13.86 15.87 -11.92
CA ASP A 105 15.21 16.03 -11.36
C ASP A 105 16.06 17.04 -12.15
N PHE A 106 15.59 17.46 -13.32
CA PHE A 106 16.27 18.39 -14.22
C PHE A 106 15.81 19.84 -14.02
N GLU A 107 14.99 20.13 -13.01
CA GLU A 107 14.70 21.51 -12.62
C GLU A 107 16.00 22.16 -12.10
N THR A 108 16.63 22.96 -12.97
CA THR A 108 17.91 23.65 -12.78
C THR A 108 17.82 24.85 -11.82
N GLN A 109 17.09 24.70 -10.71
CA GLN A 109 17.18 25.67 -9.63
C GLN A 109 18.43 25.39 -8.78
N PRO A 110 19.05 26.41 -8.17
CA PRO A 110 20.19 26.19 -7.27
C PRO A 110 19.84 25.17 -6.19
N ILE A 111 20.75 24.21 -5.94
CA ILE A 111 20.63 23.12 -4.93
C ILE A 111 20.31 23.65 -3.51
N GLU A 112 20.44 24.95 -3.28
CA GLU A 112 20.26 25.60 -1.98
C GLU A 112 18.81 25.65 -1.48
N VAL A 113 17.80 25.34 -2.30
CA VAL A 113 16.39 25.36 -1.86
C VAL A 113 15.78 23.98 -1.93
N PHE A 114 16.06 23.17 -0.92
CA PHE A 114 15.24 21.99 -0.61
C PHE A 114 13.84 22.49 -0.22
N ASP A 115 12.96 22.57 -1.21
CA ASP A 115 11.69 23.27 -1.05
C ASP A 115 10.68 22.40 -0.30
N ARG A 116 9.47 22.94 -0.10
CA ARG A 116 8.41 22.22 0.62
C ARG A 116 8.07 20.89 -0.04
N TRP A 117 8.17 20.82 -1.36
CA TRP A 117 7.82 19.62 -2.11
C TRP A 117 8.89 18.54 -1.91
N ASP A 118 10.18 18.90 -1.96
CA ASP A 118 11.29 17.94 -1.76
C ASP A 118 11.28 17.36 -0.33
N LYS A 119 10.97 18.19 0.67
CA LYS A 119 10.77 17.75 2.06
C LYS A 119 9.62 16.76 2.17
N ALA A 120 8.49 17.05 1.53
CA ALA A 120 7.32 16.18 1.56
C ALA A 120 7.59 14.85 0.87
N LEU A 121 8.16 14.88 -0.35
CA LEU A 121 8.58 13.67 -1.07
C LEU A 121 9.54 12.83 -0.21
N THR A 122 10.58 13.46 0.36
CA THR A 122 11.56 12.77 1.20
C THR A 122 10.89 12.12 2.42
N SER A 123 9.98 12.84 3.08
CA SER A 123 9.22 12.30 4.21
C SER A 123 8.43 11.06 3.80
N CYS A 124 7.74 11.08 2.66
CA CYS A 124 7.01 9.90 2.20
C CYS A 124 7.93 8.75 1.79
N ILE A 125 9.05 9.03 1.12
CA ILE A 125 10.00 7.97 0.75
C ILE A 125 10.58 7.28 1.99
N LEU A 126 10.93 8.05 3.02
CA LEU A 126 11.55 7.53 4.25
C LEU A 126 10.56 6.86 5.20
N MET A 127 9.33 7.39 5.30
CA MET A 127 8.36 6.95 6.31
C MET A 127 7.26 6.05 5.75
N GLY A 128 7.08 6.01 4.43
CA GLY A 128 6.07 5.22 3.76
C GLY A 128 6.42 3.74 3.66
N GLU A 129 5.39 2.91 3.71
CA GLU A 129 5.50 1.47 3.49
C GLU A 129 5.94 1.20 2.04
N ALA A 130 6.93 0.32 1.87
CA ALA A 130 7.37 -0.12 0.55
C ALA A 130 6.28 -0.95 -0.11
N ILE A 131 5.82 -0.52 -1.28
CA ILE A 131 4.89 -1.29 -2.09
C ILE A 131 5.71 -2.07 -3.12
N PRO A 132 5.53 -3.40 -3.22
CA PRO A 132 6.18 -4.19 -4.26
C PRO A 132 5.88 -3.57 -5.62
N ASP A 133 6.89 -3.54 -6.50
CA ASP A 133 6.65 -3.15 -7.87
C ASP A 133 5.69 -4.18 -8.50
N ASP A 134 4.67 -3.70 -9.21
CA ASP A 134 3.79 -4.57 -9.97
C ASP A 134 4.61 -5.07 -11.17
N GLU A 135 4.92 -6.38 -11.23
CA GLU A 135 5.54 -7.02 -12.41
C GLU A 135 4.69 -6.85 -13.67
#